data_AF-A0A7Y9S0G8-F1
#
_entry.id   AF-A0A7Y9S0G8-F1
#
_cell.length_a   1.000
_cell.length_b   1.000
_cell.length_c   1.000
_cell.angle_alpha   90.00
_cell.angle_beta   90.00
_cell.angle_gamma   90.00
#
_symmetry.space_group_name_H-M   'P 1'
#
loop_
_entity.id
_entity.type
_entity.pdbx_description
1 polymer ?
#
loop_
_entity_poly.entity_id
_entity_poly.type
_entity_poly.pdbx_seq_one_letter_code
_entity_poly.pdbx_strand_id
1 'polypeptide(L)'
;MPNRFRAAALSVVLLLLGLFLSPQVAAEEDPTWPGLPKLREPTDGGALWLGLSVSGAQEIAMAKQWFQIPKTIIAAQSLVSSDPVNQVMENFAYVVSPEGAPAPYGYFAPIRVRTVAFGVIPASFTVHLSQPRDAEDLPMPLYSKTDQTVLPGYVFKFEDSTITGELQARISDMTVDGVPIPLGENCRTAENIEVVLDGRGYTSEMPPNPIHPEPELNTWHTSEFYTSINGGKMVGNSSMPQFVGCGAGAEDLSALISGMSSSPENKTIQRQSGTMSCWGWYLFYPCDDHEVPLPTRP
;
A
#
# COMPACT_ATOMS: atom_id res chain seq x y z
N MET A 1 -5.09 -20.53 64.05
CA MET A 1 -3.94 -20.48 63.13
C MET A 1 -4.50 -20.31 61.71
N PRO A 2 -4.34 -19.14 61.08
CA PRO A 2 -5.07 -18.78 59.88
C PRO A 2 -4.32 -19.15 58.59
N ASN A 3 -5.11 -19.56 57.60
CA ASN A 3 -4.75 -19.93 56.22
C ASN A 3 -3.86 -18.88 55.52
N ARG A 4 -2.59 -19.23 55.28
CA ARG A 4 -1.62 -18.40 54.53
C ARG A 4 -1.38 -18.81 53.07
N PHE A 5 -2.14 -19.77 52.52
CA PHE A 5 -1.83 -20.35 51.21
C PHE A 5 -2.70 -19.91 50.01
N ARG A 6 -3.64 -18.96 50.18
CA ARG A 6 -4.51 -18.50 49.06
C ARG A 6 -4.17 -17.14 48.45
N ALA A 7 -3.20 -16.40 48.99
CA ALA A 7 -2.87 -15.06 48.48
C ALA A 7 -1.80 -15.04 47.38
N ALA A 8 -0.99 -16.10 47.23
CA ALA A 8 0.12 -16.08 46.26
C ALA A 8 -0.26 -16.48 44.83
N ALA A 9 -1.39 -17.16 44.63
CA ALA A 9 -1.79 -17.66 43.30
C ALA A 9 -2.51 -16.61 42.43
N LEU A 10 -3.18 -15.61 43.04
CA LEU A 10 -3.86 -14.55 42.26
C LEU A 10 -2.90 -13.49 41.70
N SER A 11 -1.75 -13.25 42.36
CA SER A 11 -0.79 -12.23 41.91
C SER A 11 0.05 -12.64 40.70
N VAL A 12 0.24 -13.95 40.47
CA VAL A 12 1.03 -14.44 39.31
C VAL A 12 0.20 -14.44 38.02
N VAL A 13 -1.13 -14.63 38.11
CA VAL A 13 -2.02 -14.62 36.94
C VAL A 13 -2.21 -13.19 36.40
N LEU A 14 -2.24 -12.16 37.26
CA LEU A 14 -2.31 -10.76 36.83
C LEU A 14 -1.00 -10.23 36.22
N LEU A 15 0.16 -10.78 36.62
CA LEU A 15 1.47 -10.40 36.04
C LEU A 15 1.73 -11.04 34.68
N LEU A 16 1.12 -12.20 34.38
CA LEU A 16 1.28 -12.87 33.08
C LEU A 16 0.32 -12.35 31.99
N LEU A 17 -0.78 -11.72 32.36
CA LEU A 17 -1.69 -11.03 31.42
C LEU A 17 -1.16 -9.67 30.94
N GLY A 18 -0.14 -9.11 31.60
CA GLY A 18 0.47 -7.83 31.22
C GLY A 18 1.62 -7.91 30.22
N LEU A 19 2.04 -9.11 29.81
CA LEU A 19 3.25 -9.34 28.99
C LEU A 19 2.96 -9.78 27.54
N PHE A 20 1.70 -9.80 27.11
CA PHE A 20 1.30 -10.13 25.72
C PHE A 20 0.40 -9.08 25.07
N LEU A 21 0.36 -7.88 25.63
CA LEU A 21 -0.03 -6.70 24.86
C LEU A 21 1.28 -5.98 24.57
N SER A 22 1.94 -6.35 23.47
CA SER A 22 2.87 -5.41 22.85
C SER A 22 2.02 -4.18 22.55
N PRO A 23 2.21 -3.02 23.22
CA PRO A 23 1.61 -1.81 22.69
C PRO A 23 2.18 -1.70 21.29
N GLN A 24 1.33 -1.70 20.26
CA GLN A 24 1.74 -1.09 19.00
C GLN A 24 2.13 0.32 19.41
N VAL A 25 3.44 0.58 19.45
CA VAL A 25 3.96 1.91 19.79
C VAL A 25 3.60 2.76 18.58
N ALA A 26 2.39 3.31 18.64
CA ALA A 26 2.10 4.69 18.35
C ALA A 26 3.26 5.45 17.70
N ALA A 27 3.15 5.78 16.42
CA ALA A 27 4.19 6.59 15.80
C ALA A 27 4.05 8.05 16.28
N GLU A 28 5.17 8.68 16.63
CA GLU A 28 5.22 10.14 16.78
C GLU A 28 5.05 10.78 15.40
N GLU A 29 4.42 11.95 15.30
CA GLU A 29 4.25 12.67 14.04
C GLU A 29 5.56 13.34 13.57
N ASP A 30 5.80 13.39 12.26
CA ASP A 30 6.97 14.06 11.68
C ASP A 30 6.80 15.60 11.74
N PRO A 31 7.72 16.34 12.38
CA PRO A 31 7.60 17.80 12.51
C PRO A 31 7.78 18.54 11.18
N THR A 32 8.37 17.90 10.17
CA THR A 32 8.59 18.48 8.84
C THR A 32 7.43 18.18 7.89
N TRP A 33 6.76 17.04 8.10
CA TRP A 33 5.64 16.55 7.29
C TRP A 33 4.43 16.19 8.17
N PRO A 34 3.65 17.18 8.62
CA PRO A 34 2.48 16.94 9.47
C PRO A 34 1.49 15.96 8.84
N GLY A 35 0.97 15.02 9.64
CA GLY A 35 0.10 13.93 9.22
C GLY A 35 0.83 12.67 8.74
N LEU A 36 2.16 12.65 8.76
CA LEU A 36 2.99 11.46 8.54
C LEU A 36 3.67 11.03 9.84
N PRO A 37 3.92 9.72 10.01
CA PRO A 37 4.83 9.21 11.03
C PRO A 37 6.22 9.83 10.90
N LYS A 38 6.84 10.11 12.04
CA LYS A 38 8.23 10.54 12.17
C LYS A 38 9.11 9.54 11.45
N LEU A 39 10.08 10.10 10.71
CA LEU A 39 11.13 9.35 10.04
C LEU A 39 11.68 8.24 10.96
N ARG A 40 11.48 6.97 10.56
CA ARG A 40 12.19 5.85 11.17
C ARG A 40 13.70 6.07 11.09
N GLU A 41 14.37 5.90 12.22
CA GLU A 41 15.84 5.93 12.28
C GLU A 41 16.41 4.67 11.62
N PRO A 42 17.27 4.81 10.60
CA PRO A 42 17.90 3.65 9.97
C PRO A 42 18.85 2.97 10.96
N THR A 43 18.91 1.63 10.92
CA THR A 43 19.92 0.88 11.68
C THR A 43 21.33 1.14 11.14
N ASP A 44 21.43 1.39 9.84
CA ASP A 44 22.64 1.75 9.11
C ASP A 44 22.29 2.50 7.82
N GLY A 45 23.21 3.29 7.29
CA GLY A 45 22.97 4.08 6.07
C GLY A 45 22.13 5.34 6.31
N GLY A 46 21.17 5.59 5.42
CA GLY A 46 20.46 6.86 5.33
C GLY A 46 18.96 6.72 5.16
N ALA A 47 18.25 7.78 5.52
CA ALA A 47 16.80 7.89 5.43
C ALA A 47 16.42 9.19 4.72
N LEU A 48 15.43 9.12 3.82
CA LEU A 48 14.87 10.31 3.19
C LEU A 48 13.41 10.15 2.81
N TRP A 49 12.73 11.28 2.62
CA TRP A 49 11.39 11.32 2.06
C TRP A 49 11.45 11.53 0.54
N LEU A 50 10.65 10.78 -0.21
CA LEU A 50 10.55 10.82 -1.67
C LEU A 50 9.09 10.80 -2.13
N GLY A 51 8.80 11.45 -3.25
CA GLY A 51 7.51 11.33 -3.93
C GLY A 51 7.55 10.22 -4.98
N LEU A 52 6.57 9.33 -4.98
CA LEU A 52 6.39 8.27 -5.97
C LEU A 52 5.01 8.40 -6.64
N SER A 53 4.89 7.88 -7.85
CA SER A 53 3.62 7.73 -8.53
C SER A 53 3.28 6.26 -8.74
N VAL A 54 2.02 5.92 -8.52
CA VAL A 54 1.49 4.58 -8.67
C VAL A 54 0.27 4.63 -9.56
N SER A 55 0.15 3.69 -10.48
CA SER A 55 -1.07 3.42 -11.23
C SER A 55 -1.26 1.92 -11.37
N GLY A 56 -2.46 1.47 -11.72
CA GLY A 56 -2.68 0.04 -11.81
C GLY A 56 -4.01 -0.33 -12.43
N ALA A 57 -4.24 -1.63 -12.47
CA ALA A 57 -5.52 -2.22 -12.79
C ALA A 57 -5.79 -3.37 -11.82
N GLN A 58 -7.03 -3.51 -11.40
CA GLN A 58 -7.45 -4.58 -10.51
C GLN A 58 -8.65 -5.30 -11.13
N GLU A 59 -8.66 -6.62 -10.95
CA GLU A 59 -9.73 -7.50 -11.35
C GLU A 59 -10.66 -7.77 -10.17
N ILE A 60 -11.97 -7.65 -10.39
CA ILE A 60 -13.01 -8.22 -9.53
C ILE A 60 -13.38 -9.57 -10.15
N ALA A 61 -12.81 -10.66 -9.64
CA ALA A 61 -12.92 -11.97 -10.30
C ALA A 61 -14.38 -12.46 -10.35
N MET A 62 -15.15 -12.23 -9.28
CA MET A 62 -16.58 -12.59 -9.21
C MET A 62 -17.40 -11.88 -10.29
N ALA A 63 -17.10 -10.60 -10.57
CA ALA A 63 -17.75 -9.84 -11.63
C ALA A 63 -17.11 -10.04 -13.01
N LYS A 64 -15.93 -10.69 -13.07
CA LYS A 64 -15.07 -10.81 -14.27
C LYS A 64 -14.78 -9.46 -14.92
N GLN A 65 -14.46 -8.47 -14.09
CA GLN A 65 -14.25 -7.11 -14.56
C GLN A 65 -12.94 -6.52 -14.08
N TRP A 66 -12.36 -5.68 -14.94
CA TRP A 66 -11.18 -4.90 -14.64
C TRP A 66 -11.56 -3.45 -14.42
N PHE A 67 -10.97 -2.81 -13.43
CA PHE A 67 -11.02 -1.37 -13.26
C PHE A 67 -9.62 -0.80 -13.12
N GLN A 68 -9.45 0.45 -13.57
CA GLN A 68 -8.19 1.16 -13.42
C GLN A 68 -8.12 1.81 -12.04
N ILE A 69 -6.96 1.67 -11.40
CA ILE A 69 -6.58 2.45 -10.23
C ILE A 69 -6.02 3.77 -10.77
N PRO A 70 -6.65 4.92 -10.45
CA PRO A 70 -6.16 6.22 -10.87
C PRO A 70 -4.71 6.45 -10.45
N LYS A 71 -3.98 7.29 -11.20
CA LYS A 71 -2.64 7.71 -10.81
C LYS A 71 -2.71 8.31 -9.41
N THR A 72 -2.03 7.68 -8.47
CA THR A 72 -1.98 8.03 -7.06
C THR A 72 -0.58 8.49 -6.73
N ILE A 73 -0.51 9.51 -5.88
CA ILE A 73 0.74 10.07 -5.40
C ILE A 73 1.03 9.45 -4.04
N ILE A 74 2.28 9.05 -3.84
CA ILE A 74 2.75 8.42 -2.62
C ILE A 74 3.90 9.26 -2.05
N ALA A 75 3.83 9.58 -0.77
CA ALA A 75 4.99 9.99 0.02
C ALA A 75 5.64 8.72 0.59
N ALA A 76 6.85 8.42 0.19
CA ALA A 76 7.60 7.26 0.65
C ALA A 76 8.76 7.70 1.53
N GLN A 77 8.85 7.16 2.74
CA GLN A 77 10.08 7.16 3.49
C GLN A 77 10.95 6.02 2.97
N SER A 78 12.12 6.34 2.42
CA SER A 78 13.08 5.36 1.94
C SER A 78 14.26 5.23 2.90
N LEU A 79 14.56 4.01 3.32
CA LEU A 79 15.77 3.65 4.06
C LEU A 79 16.70 2.89 3.13
N VAL A 80 17.98 3.26 3.12
CA VAL A 80 19.01 2.62 2.30
C VAL A 80 20.20 2.27 3.19
N SER A 81 20.57 0.99 3.23
CA SER A 81 21.72 0.53 4.01
C SER A 81 23.04 1.07 3.45
N SER A 82 24.08 1.09 4.29
CA SER A 82 25.39 1.65 3.94
C SER A 82 26.38 0.67 3.30
N ASP A 83 26.10 -0.64 3.31
CA ASP A 83 27.02 -1.65 2.79
C ASP A 83 27.20 -1.47 1.25
N PRO A 84 28.45 -1.34 0.75
CA PRO A 84 28.70 -1.06 -0.66
C PRO A 84 28.50 -2.28 -1.58
N VAL A 85 28.38 -3.49 -1.01
CA VAL A 85 28.20 -4.75 -1.72
C VAL A 85 26.77 -5.24 -1.58
N ASN A 86 26.22 -5.29 -0.37
CA ASN A 86 24.88 -5.81 -0.10
C ASN A 86 23.98 -4.69 0.39
N GLN A 87 23.28 -4.05 -0.54
CA GLN A 87 22.38 -2.95 -0.22
C GLN A 87 20.96 -3.45 0.03
N VAL A 88 20.36 -2.98 1.11
CA VAL A 88 18.96 -3.17 1.43
C VAL A 88 18.25 -1.83 1.24
N MET A 89 17.14 -1.87 0.52
CA MET A 89 16.28 -0.71 0.34
C MET A 89 14.88 -1.01 0.83
N GLU A 90 14.43 -0.21 1.76
CA GLU A 90 13.11 -0.31 2.37
C GLU A 90 12.31 0.95 2.08
N ASN A 91 11.04 0.80 1.73
CA ASN A 91 10.12 1.93 1.59
C ASN A 91 8.91 1.77 2.50
N PHE A 92 8.55 2.86 3.17
CA PHE A 92 7.30 3.01 3.88
C PHE A 92 6.46 4.04 3.13
N ALA A 93 5.48 3.55 2.37
CA ALA A 93 4.66 4.33 1.46
C ALA A 93 3.35 4.79 2.11
N TYR A 94 3.08 6.09 2.00
CA TYR A 94 1.89 6.76 2.49
C TYR A 94 1.22 7.49 1.34
N VAL A 95 -0.08 7.28 1.18
CA VAL A 95 -0.85 7.89 0.09
C VAL A 95 -1.00 9.36 0.36
N VAL A 96 -0.75 10.21 -0.63
CA VAL A 96 -1.12 11.62 -0.57
C VAL A 96 -2.61 11.73 -0.83
N SER A 97 -3.34 12.28 0.13
CA SER A 97 -4.78 12.40 0.03
C SER A 97 -5.21 13.48 -0.96
N PRO A 98 -6.33 13.29 -1.67
CA PRO A 98 -6.92 14.36 -2.46
C PRO A 98 -7.43 15.50 -1.57
N GLU A 99 -7.60 16.68 -2.15
CA GLU A 99 -8.22 17.82 -1.48
C GLU A 99 -9.61 17.46 -0.93
N GLY A 100 -9.88 17.89 0.31
CA GLY A 100 -11.15 17.61 1.00
C GLY A 100 -11.23 16.23 1.67
N ALA A 101 -10.17 15.41 1.60
CA ALA A 101 -10.08 14.19 2.41
C ALA A 101 -9.97 14.52 3.92
N PRO A 102 -10.32 13.57 4.81
CA PRO A 102 -10.27 13.80 6.26
C PRO A 102 -8.89 14.15 6.82
N ALA A 103 -7.82 13.76 6.14
CA ALA A 103 -6.44 14.05 6.52
C ALA A 103 -5.55 14.14 5.27
N PRO A 104 -4.38 14.81 5.35
CA PRO A 104 -3.51 15.06 4.18
C PRO A 104 -2.87 13.79 3.59
N TYR A 105 -2.81 12.69 4.36
CA TYR A 105 -2.26 11.42 3.91
C TYR A 105 -3.20 10.26 4.24
N GLY A 106 -3.03 9.12 3.56
CA GLY A 106 -3.72 7.87 3.85
C GLY A 106 -5.06 7.65 3.15
N TYR A 107 -5.57 8.59 2.35
CA TYR A 107 -6.83 8.41 1.62
C TYR A 107 -6.63 8.45 0.11
N PHE A 108 -7.14 7.46 -0.61
CA PHE A 108 -7.07 7.44 -2.06
C PHE A 108 -8.14 8.34 -2.69
N ALA A 109 -7.91 8.76 -3.94
CA ALA A 109 -8.96 9.36 -4.74
C ALA A 109 -10.14 8.38 -4.91
N PRO A 110 -11.41 8.84 -4.79
CA PRO A 110 -12.57 7.96 -4.97
C PRO A 110 -12.59 7.29 -6.34
N ILE A 111 -12.81 5.97 -6.37
CA ILE A 111 -12.79 5.17 -7.61
C ILE A 111 -14.23 4.87 -8.01
N ARG A 112 -14.66 5.38 -9.17
CA ARG A 112 -16.00 5.09 -9.71
C ARG A 112 -15.98 3.77 -10.48
N VAL A 113 -16.72 2.79 -9.98
CA VAL A 113 -16.84 1.46 -10.58
C VAL A 113 -18.19 1.35 -11.31
N ARG A 114 -18.16 0.80 -12.52
CA ARG A 114 -19.35 0.42 -13.29
C ARG A 114 -19.25 -1.06 -13.59
N THR A 115 -20.24 -1.82 -13.13
CA THR A 115 -20.23 -3.27 -13.16
C THR A 115 -21.59 -3.89 -13.49
N VAL A 116 -21.67 -5.22 -13.47
CA VAL A 116 -22.92 -5.97 -13.54
C VAL A 116 -23.13 -6.75 -12.23
N ALA A 117 -24.12 -6.34 -11.45
CA ALA A 117 -24.59 -7.11 -10.30
C ALA A 117 -25.19 -8.44 -10.78
N PHE A 118 -24.81 -9.53 -10.11
CA PHE A 118 -25.24 -10.90 -10.44
C PHE A 118 -25.05 -11.30 -11.92
N GLY A 119 -24.08 -10.68 -12.59
CA GLY A 119 -23.71 -10.98 -13.97
C GLY A 119 -24.61 -10.39 -15.07
N VAL A 120 -25.72 -9.75 -14.73
CA VAL A 120 -26.68 -9.25 -15.75
C VAL A 120 -27.31 -7.89 -15.46
N ILE A 121 -27.32 -7.44 -14.20
CA ILE A 121 -28.00 -6.20 -13.82
C ILE A 121 -26.97 -5.06 -13.78
N PRO A 122 -27.12 -3.98 -14.57
CA PRO A 122 -26.19 -2.86 -14.51
C PRO A 122 -26.10 -2.28 -13.09
N ALA A 123 -24.88 -2.09 -12.60
CA ALA A 123 -24.64 -1.50 -11.29
C ALA A 123 -23.49 -0.49 -11.36
N SER A 124 -23.54 0.53 -10.51
CA SER A 124 -22.40 1.43 -10.33
C SER A 124 -22.28 1.82 -8.87
N PHE A 125 -21.05 2.07 -8.40
CA PHE A 125 -20.78 2.49 -7.04
C PHE A 125 -19.43 3.22 -6.97
N THR A 126 -19.18 3.89 -5.86
CA THR A 126 -17.91 4.56 -5.58
C THR A 126 -17.18 3.78 -4.50
N VAL A 127 -15.94 3.39 -4.76
CA VAL A 127 -15.03 2.78 -3.79
C VAL A 127 -14.15 3.87 -3.18
N HIS A 128 -14.07 3.87 -1.85
CA HIS A 128 -13.16 4.69 -1.06
C HIS A 128 -12.15 3.77 -0.42
N LEU A 129 -10.87 3.92 -0.77
CA LEU A 129 -9.78 3.19 -0.15
C LEU A 129 -9.03 4.11 0.81
N SER A 130 -8.56 3.56 1.92
CA SER A 130 -7.73 4.27 2.88
C SER A 130 -6.74 3.34 3.55
N GLN A 131 -5.59 3.87 3.95
CA GLN A 131 -4.68 3.20 4.86
C GLN A 131 -5.27 3.22 6.27
N PRO A 132 -5.23 2.09 7.01
CA PRO A 132 -5.56 2.08 8.43
C PRO A 132 -4.76 3.13 9.18
N ARG A 133 -5.28 3.60 10.31
CA ARG A 133 -4.61 4.56 11.18
C ARG A 133 -4.25 3.95 12.52
N ASP A 134 -3.14 4.42 13.09
CA ASP A 134 -2.71 4.06 14.43
C ASP A 134 -3.46 4.86 15.52
N ALA A 135 -3.00 4.76 16.77
CA ALA A 135 -3.66 5.39 17.92
C ALA A 135 -3.55 6.93 17.91
N GLU A 136 -2.58 7.47 17.17
CA GLU A 136 -2.28 8.89 17.00
C GLU A 136 -2.97 9.46 15.76
N ASP A 137 -3.84 8.66 15.14
CA ASP A 137 -4.53 9.00 13.90
C ASP A 137 -3.54 9.24 12.75
N LEU A 138 -2.41 8.52 12.70
CA LEU A 138 -1.46 8.56 11.59
C LEU A 138 -1.62 7.34 10.67
N PRO A 139 -1.43 7.47 9.34
CA PRO A 139 -1.60 6.36 8.42
C PRO A 139 -0.54 5.27 8.64
N MET A 140 -0.95 4.00 8.54
CA MET A 140 -0.04 2.86 8.51
C MET A 140 0.51 2.65 7.09
N PRO A 141 1.83 2.46 6.90
CA PRO A 141 2.43 2.41 5.57
C PRO A 141 2.12 1.12 4.82
N LEU A 142 2.15 1.20 3.48
CA LEU A 142 2.50 0.05 2.65
C LEU A 142 4.03 -0.09 2.67
N TYR A 143 4.53 -1.27 3.01
CA TYR A 143 5.95 -1.55 3.16
C TYR A 143 6.49 -2.32 1.96
N SER A 144 7.61 -1.87 1.40
CA SER A 144 8.36 -2.62 0.39
C SER A 144 9.82 -2.81 0.78
N LYS A 145 10.41 -3.92 0.34
CA LYS A 145 11.84 -4.20 0.49
C LYS A 145 12.42 -4.73 -0.81
N THR A 146 13.63 -4.28 -1.14
CA THR A 146 14.45 -4.83 -2.23
C THR A 146 15.87 -5.03 -1.72
N ASP A 147 16.40 -6.24 -1.89
CA ASP A 147 17.83 -6.52 -1.67
C ASP A 147 18.59 -6.37 -2.99
N GLN A 148 19.74 -5.72 -2.95
CA GLN A 148 20.64 -5.49 -4.07
C GLN A 148 22.03 -6.01 -3.72
N THR A 149 22.66 -6.77 -4.62
CA THR A 149 24.06 -7.18 -4.51
C THR A 149 24.88 -6.60 -5.66
N VAL A 150 26.02 -5.96 -5.33
CA VAL A 150 27.02 -5.51 -6.30
C VAL A 150 28.06 -6.62 -6.50
N LEU A 151 28.06 -7.21 -7.68
CA LEU A 151 28.97 -8.27 -8.10
C LEU A 151 30.18 -7.68 -8.86
N PRO A 152 31.29 -8.44 -8.96
CA PRO A 152 32.47 -8.01 -9.73
C PRO A 152 32.11 -7.60 -11.16
N GLY A 153 32.73 -6.53 -11.64
CA GLY A 153 32.45 -5.98 -12.97
C GLY A 153 31.28 -5.00 -13.02
N TYR A 154 30.90 -4.38 -11.89
CA TYR A 154 29.77 -3.44 -11.79
C TYR A 154 28.45 -4.07 -12.27
N VAL A 155 28.22 -5.30 -11.80
CA VAL A 155 26.98 -6.02 -12.05
C VAL A 155 26.08 -5.88 -10.82
N PHE A 156 24.91 -5.29 -10.97
CA PHE A 156 23.92 -5.09 -9.93
C PHE A 156 22.86 -6.18 -10.02
N LYS A 157 22.77 -7.03 -9.01
CA LYS A 157 21.70 -8.02 -8.89
C LYS A 157 20.65 -7.48 -7.93
N PHE A 158 19.43 -7.28 -8.42
CA PHE A 158 18.26 -6.98 -7.60
C PHE A 158 17.47 -8.26 -7.37
N GLU A 159 17.18 -8.58 -6.12
CA GLU A 159 16.29 -9.68 -5.76
C GLU A 159 14.83 -9.29 -5.96
N ASP A 160 13.96 -10.29 -5.95
CA ASP A 160 12.51 -10.08 -5.94
C ASP A 160 12.10 -9.23 -4.74
N SER A 161 11.11 -8.38 -4.95
CA SER A 161 10.59 -7.45 -3.95
C SER A 161 9.13 -7.76 -3.67
N THR A 162 8.71 -7.57 -2.43
CA THR A 162 7.29 -7.68 -2.05
C THR A 162 6.83 -6.37 -1.44
N ILE A 163 5.64 -5.92 -1.82
CA ILE A 163 4.89 -4.89 -1.10
C ILE A 163 3.87 -5.56 -0.22
N THR A 164 3.86 -5.19 1.05
CA THR A 164 2.92 -5.66 2.06
C THR A 164 2.23 -4.49 2.74
N GLY A 165 1.02 -4.70 3.24
CA GLY A 165 0.33 -3.73 4.07
C GLY A 165 -1.16 -3.97 4.07
N GLU A 166 -1.90 -3.00 4.59
CA GLU A 166 -3.33 -3.11 4.77
C GLU A 166 -4.06 -1.88 4.22
N LEU A 167 -5.26 -2.10 3.68
CA LEU A 167 -6.18 -1.06 3.24
C LEU A 167 -7.58 -1.31 3.80
N GLN A 168 -8.34 -0.27 4.06
CA GLN A 168 -9.78 -0.38 4.33
C GLN A 168 -10.57 0.13 3.14
N ALA A 169 -11.61 -0.60 2.74
CA ALA A 169 -12.52 -0.18 1.68
C ALA A 169 -13.89 0.19 2.25
N ARG A 170 -14.48 1.27 1.71
CA ARG A 170 -15.86 1.69 1.92
C ARG A 170 -16.54 1.90 0.59
N ILE A 171 -17.83 1.58 0.49
CA ILE A 171 -18.62 1.77 -0.73
C ILE A 171 -19.70 2.82 -0.50
N SER A 172 -19.94 3.69 -1.50
CA SER A 172 -21.04 4.64 -1.52
C SER A 172 -21.67 4.79 -2.91
N ASP A 173 -22.73 5.59 -2.98
CA ASP A 173 -23.36 6.05 -4.24
C ASP A 173 -23.72 4.90 -5.18
N MET A 174 -24.23 3.83 -4.59
CA MET A 174 -24.58 2.63 -5.34
C MET A 174 -25.89 2.84 -6.09
N THR A 175 -25.91 2.42 -7.35
CA THR A 175 -27.11 2.28 -8.16
C THR A 175 -27.16 0.88 -8.75
N VAL A 176 -28.36 0.31 -8.82
CA VAL A 176 -28.64 -0.98 -9.48
C VAL A 176 -29.82 -0.75 -10.41
N ASP A 177 -29.64 -1.03 -11.69
CA ASP A 177 -30.63 -0.75 -12.75
C ASP A 177 -31.13 0.70 -12.72
N GLY A 178 -30.22 1.64 -12.44
CA GLY A 178 -30.54 3.07 -12.31
C GLY A 178 -31.23 3.47 -11.00
N VAL A 179 -31.63 2.52 -10.15
CA VAL A 179 -32.25 2.79 -8.85
C VAL A 179 -31.17 2.97 -7.79
N PRO A 180 -31.13 4.11 -7.07
CA PRO A 180 -30.21 4.31 -5.95
C PRO A 180 -30.47 3.31 -4.82
N ILE A 181 -29.40 2.68 -4.33
CA ILE A 181 -29.44 1.76 -3.20
C ILE A 181 -28.84 2.48 -1.99
N PRO A 182 -29.61 2.67 -0.91
CA PRO A 182 -29.14 3.41 0.26
C PRO A 182 -28.24 2.52 1.13
N LEU A 183 -26.92 2.65 0.96
CA LEU A 183 -25.94 1.85 1.70
C LEU A 183 -25.62 2.38 3.11
N GLY A 184 -26.05 3.60 3.44
CA GLY A 184 -25.63 4.27 4.67
C GLY A 184 -24.15 4.69 4.65
N GLU A 185 -23.70 5.34 5.71
CA GLU A 185 -22.33 5.88 5.82
C GLU A 185 -21.30 4.81 6.21
N ASN A 186 -21.76 3.68 6.77
CA ASN A 186 -20.91 2.67 7.41
C ASN A 186 -20.66 1.43 6.56
N CYS A 187 -21.04 1.43 5.27
CA CYS A 187 -20.83 0.28 4.38
C CYS A 187 -19.36 0.09 4.01
N ARG A 188 -18.64 -0.74 4.80
CA ARG A 188 -17.18 -0.94 4.71
C ARG A 188 -16.79 -2.40 4.87
N THR A 189 -15.56 -2.75 4.54
CA THR A 189 -15.02 -4.08 4.81
C THR A 189 -15.01 -4.36 6.31
N ALA A 190 -15.35 -5.59 6.70
CA ALA A 190 -15.38 -6.03 8.09
C ALA A 190 -13.98 -6.05 8.73
N GLU A 191 -12.98 -6.35 7.90
CA GLU A 191 -11.56 -6.39 8.23
C GLU A 191 -10.78 -5.58 7.20
N ASN A 192 -9.51 -5.31 7.49
CA ASN A 192 -8.64 -4.68 6.51
C ASN A 192 -8.34 -5.66 5.37
N ILE A 193 -8.25 -5.12 4.16
CA ILE A 193 -7.77 -5.80 2.95
C ILE A 193 -6.26 -5.92 3.07
N GLU A 194 -5.77 -7.16 3.11
CA GLU A 194 -4.35 -7.44 3.00
C GLU A 194 -3.87 -7.19 1.57
N VAL A 195 -2.82 -6.37 1.45
CA VAL A 195 -2.13 -6.10 0.19
C VAL A 195 -0.84 -6.88 0.19
N VAL A 196 -0.69 -7.80 -0.75
CA VAL A 196 0.57 -8.50 -1.05
C VAL A 196 0.79 -8.42 -2.56
N LEU A 197 1.84 -7.73 -2.98
CA LEU A 197 2.21 -7.59 -4.39
C LEU A 197 3.67 -7.99 -4.57
N ASP A 198 3.94 -8.84 -5.55
CA ASP A 198 5.28 -9.32 -5.86
C ASP A 198 5.82 -8.66 -7.13
N GLY A 199 7.06 -8.22 -7.03
CA GLY A 199 7.84 -7.62 -8.10
C GLY A 199 9.07 -8.46 -8.40
N ARG A 200 9.30 -8.78 -9.67
CA ARG A 200 10.47 -9.57 -10.07
C ARG A 200 11.72 -8.71 -10.11
N GLY A 201 12.79 -9.17 -9.47
CA GLY A 201 14.12 -8.60 -9.56
C GLY A 201 14.78 -8.87 -10.91
N TYR A 202 15.95 -8.29 -11.13
CA TYR A 202 16.73 -8.46 -12.36
C TYR A 202 18.22 -8.20 -12.11
N THR A 203 19.05 -8.60 -13.07
CA THR A 203 20.48 -8.27 -13.08
C THR A 203 20.75 -7.20 -14.13
N SER A 204 21.54 -6.19 -13.76
CA SER A 204 22.04 -5.11 -14.60
C SER A 204 23.56 -5.07 -14.58
N GLU A 205 24.18 -4.67 -15.69
CA GLU A 205 25.63 -4.61 -15.89
C GLU A 205 26.03 -3.19 -16.34
N MET A 206 27.13 -2.65 -15.81
CA MET A 206 27.67 -1.37 -16.30
C MET A 206 29.06 -1.56 -16.94
N PRO A 207 29.23 -1.26 -18.24
CA PRO A 207 28.24 -0.73 -19.19
C PRO A 207 27.18 -1.76 -19.63
N PRO A 208 26.00 -1.32 -20.13
CA PRO A 208 24.91 -2.22 -20.49
C PRO A 208 25.35 -3.30 -21.48
N ASN A 209 24.98 -4.54 -21.20
CA ASN A 209 25.31 -5.66 -22.04
C ASN A 209 24.38 -5.73 -23.27
N PRO A 210 24.87 -5.57 -24.51
CA PRO A 210 24.02 -5.58 -25.70
C PRO A 210 23.39 -6.95 -25.99
N ILE A 211 23.84 -8.03 -25.33
CA ILE A 211 23.30 -9.39 -25.47
C ILE A 211 22.20 -9.65 -24.43
N HIS A 212 22.31 -9.03 -23.25
CA HIS A 212 21.31 -9.07 -22.18
C HIS A 212 20.77 -7.66 -21.99
N PRO A 213 19.81 -7.20 -22.81
CA PRO A 213 19.26 -5.87 -22.64
C PRO A 213 18.64 -5.80 -21.25
N GLU A 214 19.24 -4.97 -20.41
CA GLU A 214 18.66 -4.57 -19.15
C GLU A 214 17.27 -3.99 -19.39
N PRO A 215 16.35 -4.08 -18.40
CA PRO A 215 15.21 -3.20 -18.43
C PRO A 215 15.76 -1.78 -18.53
N GLU A 216 15.45 -1.09 -19.63
CA GLU A 216 15.89 0.27 -19.87
C GLU A 216 15.55 1.12 -18.64
N LEU A 217 16.55 1.80 -18.07
CA LEU A 217 16.32 2.77 -16.99
C LEU A 217 15.22 3.75 -17.47
N ASN A 218 14.27 4.07 -16.58
CA ASN A 218 13.07 4.87 -16.86
C ASN A 218 11.93 4.18 -17.63
N THR A 219 12.00 2.86 -17.90
CA THR A 219 10.87 2.12 -18.48
C THR A 219 9.93 1.50 -17.44
N TRP A 220 9.81 2.07 -16.25
CA TRP A 220 8.94 1.53 -15.18
C TRP A 220 7.47 1.34 -15.62
N HIS A 221 7.01 2.12 -16.59
CA HIS A 221 5.68 1.99 -17.21
C HIS A 221 5.50 0.71 -18.04
N THR A 222 6.58 0.11 -18.57
CA THR A 222 6.54 -1.05 -19.48
C THR A 222 7.36 -2.24 -18.97
N SER A 223 8.23 -2.04 -17.99
CA SER A 223 9.09 -3.08 -17.40
C SER A 223 8.26 -4.22 -16.82
N GLU A 224 8.74 -5.45 -17.00
CA GLU A 224 8.18 -6.67 -16.40
C GLU A 224 8.88 -7.06 -15.09
N PHE A 225 9.75 -6.18 -14.60
CA PHE A 225 10.49 -6.26 -13.35
C PHE A 225 10.04 -5.13 -12.43
N TYR A 226 10.40 -5.22 -11.15
CA TYR A 226 10.24 -4.15 -10.18
C TYR A 226 11.38 -4.17 -9.17
N THR A 227 11.85 -2.98 -8.82
CA THR A 227 12.75 -2.75 -7.68
C THR A 227 12.32 -1.47 -6.98
N SER A 228 12.63 -1.34 -5.69
CA SER A 228 12.41 -0.09 -4.96
C SER A 228 13.10 1.11 -5.63
N ILE A 229 14.27 0.89 -6.23
CA ILE A 229 15.09 1.90 -6.95
C ILE A 229 14.42 2.38 -8.24
N ASN A 230 14.10 1.45 -9.14
CA ASN A 230 13.72 1.78 -10.52
C ASN A 230 12.20 1.71 -10.75
N GLY A 231 11.46 1.18 -9.78
CA GLY A 231 10.03 0.93 -9.92
C GLY A 231 9.78 -0.20 -10.93
N GLY A 232 8.57 -0.25 -11.44
CA GLY A 232 8.15 -1.23 -12.44
C GLY A 232 6.84 -1.92 -12.11
N LYS A 233 6.68 -3.15 -12.60
CA LYS A 233 5.45 -3.95 -12.48
C LYS A 233 5.46 -4.84 -11.26
N MET A 234 4.37 -4.81 -10.52
CA MET A 234 4.08 -5.77 -9.46
C MET A 234 2.74 -6.43 -9.70
N VAL A 235 2.64 -7.68 -9.28
CA VAL A 235 1.46 -8.51 -9.44
C VAL A 235 1.16 -9.17 -8.12
N GLY A 236 -0.11 -9.23 -7.74
CA GLY A 236 -0.53 -9.98 -6.56
C GLY A 236 -1.97 -10.41 -6.64
N ASN A 237 -2.37 -11.20 -5.66
CA ASN A 237 -3.76 -11.53 -5.42
C ASN A 237 -4.17 -10.87 -4.11
N SER A 238 -5.21 -10.07 -4.15
CA SER A 238 -5.85 -9.52 -2.96
C SER A 238 -7.11 -10.34 -2.68
N SER A 239 -7.33 -10.71 -1.42
CA SER A 239 -8.65 -11.15 -0.99
C SER A 239 -9.46 -9.91 -0.61
N MET A 240 -10.73 -9.85 -1.03
CA MET A 240 -11.63 -8.78 -0.62
C MET A 240 -12.51 -9.31 0.52
N PRO A 241 -12.39 -8.78 1.75
CA PRO A 241 -13.22 -9.20 2.87
C PRO A 241 -14.72 -8.95 2.63
N GLN A 242 -15.54 -9.51 3.51
CA GLN A 242 -16.98 -9.19 3.53
C GLN A 242 -17.19 -7.72 3.89
N PHE A 243 -18.27 -7.14 3.36
CA PHE A 243 -18.76 -5.83 3.76
C PHE A 243 -19.76 -5.95 4.91
N VAL A 244 -19.75 -4.97 5.81
CA VAL A 244 -20.64 -4.83 6.96
C VAL A 244 -21.16 -3.40 7.05
N GLY A 245 -22.28 -3.22 7.76
CA GLY A 245 -22.85 -1.89 7.98
C GLY A 245 -23.47 -1.28 6.74
N CYS A 246 -23.79 -2.10 5.74
CA CYS A 246 -24.44 -1.66 4.51
C CYS A 246 -25.95 -1.70 4.65
N GLY A 247 -26.61 -0.59 4.34
CA GLY A 247 -28.07 -0.44 4.37
C GLY A 247 -28.50 0.86 5.04
N ALA A 248 -29.81 1.13 5.01
CA ALA A 248 -30.40 2.28 5.67
C ALA A 248 -31.64 1.88 6.47
N GLY A 249 -31.79 2.45 7.67
CA GLY A 249 -32.90 2.13 8.57
C GLY A 249 -32.81 0.69 9.08
N ALA A 250 -33.82 -0.12 8.78
CA ALA A 250 -33.92 -1.52 9.24
C ALA A 250 -33.42 -2.55 8.21
N GLU A 251 -33.02 -2.10 7.02
CA GLU A 251 -32.53 -2.99 5.96
C GLU A 251 -31.03 -3.26 6.13
N ASP A 252 -30.63 -4.53 6.09
CA ASP A 252 -29.23 -4.96 6.07
C ASP A 252 -28.88 -5.55 4.70
N LEU A 253 -28.06 -4.81 3.96
CA LEU A 253 -27.59 -5.15 2.62
C LEU A 253 -26.19 -5.78 2.63
N SER A 254 -25.58 -5.98 3.80
CA SER A 254 -24.18 -6.42 3.94
C SER A 254 -23.91 -7.73 3.19
N ALA A 255 -24.81 -8.72 3.32
CA ALA A 255 -24.70 -9.99 2.61
C ALA A 255 -24.82 -9.85 1.08
N LEU A 256 -25.68 -8.94 0.62
CA LEU A 256 -25.86 -8.67 -0.81
C LEU A 256 -24.61 -8.03 -1.42
N ILE A 257 -24.07 -7.01 -0.75
CA ILE A 257 -22.85 -6.31 -1.19
C ILE A 257 -21.66 -7.25 -1.22
N SER A 258 -21.49 -8.04 -0.16
CA SER A 258 -20.40 -9.00 -0.09
C SER A 258 -20.51 -10.08 -1.17
N GLY A 259 -21.72 -10.59 -1.45
CA GLY A 259 -21.95 -11.59 -2.49
C GLY A 259 -21.59 -11.11 -3.92
N MET A 260 -21.54 -9.79 -4.16
CA MET A 260 -21.16 -9.23 -5.47
C MET A 260 -19.67 -8.90 -5.59
N SER A 261 -18.98 -8.64 -4.49
CA SER A 261 -17.66 -7.98 -4.50
C SER A 261 -16.57 -8.74 -3.76
N SER A 262 -16.93 -9.51 -2.72
CA SER A 262 -15.97 -10.29 -1.95
C SER A 262 -15.54 -11.53 -2.72
N SER A 263 -14.24 -11.68 -2.91
CA SER A 263 -13.61 -12.81 -3.59
C SER A 263 -12.30 -13.14 -2.86
N PRO A 264 -11.98 -14.43 -2.66
CA PRO A 264 -10.66 -14.83 -2.14
C PRO A 264 -9.54 -14.56 -3.16
N GLU A 265 -9.88 -14.39 -4.44
CA GLU A 265 -8.92 -14.19 -5.53
C GLU A 265 -9.35 -12.97 -6.35
N ASN A 266 -8.73 -11.81 -6.13
CA ASN A 266 -8.80 -10.67 -7.03
C ASN A 266 -7.38 -10.33 -7.50
N LYS A 267 -7.14 -10.43 -8.81
CA LYS A 267 -5.82 -10.12 -9.37
C LYS A 267 -5.58 -8.63 -9.37
N THR A 268 -4.41 -8.22 -8.92
CA THR A 268 -3.98 -6.83 -8.91
C THR A 268 -2.70 -6.71 -9.71
N ILE A 269 -2.67 -5.78 -10.66
CA ILE A 269 -1.48 -5.39 -11.40
C ILE A 269 -1.22 -3.93 -11.09
N GLN A 270 -0.08 -3.66 -10.47
CA GLN A 270 0.36 -2.31 -10.13
C GLN A 270 1.61 -1.96 -10.91
N ARG A 271 1.72 -0.69 -11.31
CA ARG A 271 2.94 -0.09 -11.80
C ARG A 271 3.28 1.12 -10.94
N GLN A 272 4.53 1.16 -10.51
CA GLN A 272 5.01 2.19 -9.59
C GLN A 272 6.32 2.76 -10.10
N SER A 273 6.53 4.07 -9.95
CA SER A 273 7.82 4.70 -10.20
C SER A 273 8.82 4.34 -9.10
N GLY A 274 10.10 4.31 -9.44
CA GLY A 274 11.17 4.03 -8.48
C GLY A 274 11.53 5.23 -7.62
N THR A 275 12.23 4.98 -6.51
CA THR A 275 12.77 6.02 -5.62
C THR A 275 13.98 6.73 -6.22
N MET A 276 14.70 6.06 -7.12
CA MET A 276 15.94 6.54 -7.73
C MET A 276 15.81 6.90 -9.22
N SER A 277 14.60 7.01 -9.77
CA SER A 277 14.43 7.69 -11.07
C SER A 277 15.00 9.13 -11.07
N CYS A 278 15.39 9.64 -9.89
CA CYS A 278 16.06 10.92 -9.68
C CYS A 278 17.47 10.85 -9.04
N TRP A 279 18.01 9.68 -8.66
CA TRP A 279 19.23 9.61 -7.82
C TRP A 279 20.54 9.25 -8.55
N GLY A 280 20.48 8.78 -9.79
CA GLY A 280 21.64 8.77 -10.69
C GLY A 280 21.06 8.99 -12.07
N TRP A 281 21.15 10.17 -12.68
CA TRP A 281 22.37 10.82 -13.11
C TRP A 281 22.15 12.34 -13.20
N TYR A 282 22.47 13.09 -12.14
CA TYR A 282 22.45 14.57 -12.09
C TYR A 282 23.33 15.27 -13.17
N LEU A 283 23.91 14.53 -14.11
CA LEU A 283 24.74 15.05 -15.19
C LEU A 283 24.24 14.70 -16.61
N PHE A 284 23.28 13.78 -16.81
CA PHE A 284 22.99 13.28 -18.17
C PHE A 284 21.51 13.11 -18.56
N TYR A 285 20.57 12.99 -17.62
CA TYR A 285 19.15 12.84 -17.98
C TYR A 285 18.28 13.80 -17.16
N PRO A 286 17.42 14.61 -17.80
CA PRO A 286 16.41 15.36 -17.09
C PRO A 286 15.49 14.36 -16.38
N CYS A 287 15.17 14.63 -15.11
CA CYS A 287 14.01 14.05 -14.47
C CYS A 287 12.80 14.49 -15.29
N ASP A 288 12.28 13.63 -16.18
CA ASP A 288 10.98 13.91 -16.83
C ASP A 288 9.93 14.12 -15.72
N ASP A 289 8.88 14.90 -16.03
CA ASP A 289 7.73 15.44 -15.25
C ASP A 289 7.01 14.52 -14.22
N HIS A 290 7.76 13.64 -13.57
CA HIS A 290 7.40 12.53 -12.70
C HIS A 290 7.80 12.80 -11.25
N GLU A 291 8.49 13.92 -10.99
CA GLU A 291 8.45 14.55 -9.68
C GLU A 291 6.98 14.79 -9.36
N VAL A 292 6.44 13.95 -8.48
CA VAL A 292 5.45 14.49 -7.60
C VAL A 292 6.24 15.08 -6.46
N PRO A 293 6.42 16.42 -6.39
CA PRO A 293 6.93 17.00 -5.16
C PRO A 293 6.08 16.42 -4.04
N LEU A 294 6.74 15.94 -2.97
CA LEU A 294 6.02 15.71 -1.72
C LEU A 294 5.14 16.93 -1.52
N PRO A 295 3.83 16.77 -1.29
CA PRO A 295 2.89 17.89 -1.28
C PRO A 295 3.52 19.02 -0.50
N THR A 296 3.79 20.14 -1.17
CA THR A 296 4.39 21.28 -0.49
C THR A 296 3.44 21.68 0.61
N ARG A 297 4.02 21.95 1.78
CA ARG A 297 3.34 22.40 3.02
C ARG A 297 2.08 23.20 2.67
N PRO A 298 0.91 22.89 3.26
CA PRO A 298 -0.19 23.86 3.24
C PRO A 298 0.26 25.21 3.84
#